data_AF-A0A2C9CCY0-F1
#
_entry.id   AF-A0A2C9CCY0-F1
#
_cell.length_a   1.000
_cell.length_b   1.000
_cell.length_c   1.000
_cell.angle_alpha   90.00
_cell.angle_beta   90.00
_cell.angle_gamma   90.00
#
_symmetry.space_group_name_H-M   'P 1'
#
loop_
_entity.id
_entity.type
_entity.pdbx_description
1 polymer ?
#
loop_
_entity_poly.entity_id
_entity_poly.type
_entity_poly.pdbx_seq_one_letter_code
_entity_poly.pdbx_strand_id
1 'polypeptide(L)' 'MKIKEQTIKELETLSPSELITVYEMILSLKARDRKRESREGEPAYLRVRKALKQCKGSLSEDIKLQREDRI' A
#
# COMPACT_ATOMS: atom_id res chain seq x y z
N MET A 1 -1.98 30.01 3.68
CA MET A 1 -2.39 29.07 2.61
C MET A 1 -3.87 29.25 2.32
N LYS A 2 -4.26 30.15 1.40
CA LYS A 2 -5.67 30.50 1.15
C LYS A 2 -6.32 29.75 -0.03
N ILE A 3 -5.57 28.86 -0.69
CA ILE A 3 -6.05 28.22 -1.93
C ILE A 3 -7.33 27.41 -1.68
N LYS A 4 -7.42 26.69 -0.55
CA LYS A 4 -8.61 25.91 -0.18
C LYS A 4 -9.86 26.79 -0.04
N GLU A 5 -9.73 27.91 0.67
CA GLU A 5 -10.83 28.86 0.88
C GLU A 5 -11.26 29.51 -0.44
N GLN A 6 -10.30 29.85 -1.30
CA GLN A 6 -10.57 30.41 -2.61
C GLN A 6 -11.26 29.38 -3.52
N THR A 7 -10.82 28.13 -3.52
CA THR A 7 -11.48 27.06 -4.28
C THR A 7 -12.92 26.82 -3.83
N ILE A 8 -13.22 26.90 -2.53
CA ILE A 8 -14.61 26.77 -2.05
C ILE A 8 -15.49 27.88 -2.63
N LYS A 9 -15.01 29.12 -2.66
CA LYS A 9 -15.75 30.25 -3.24
C LYS A 9 -15.96 30.09 -4.74
N GLU A 10 -14.93 29.66 -5.48
CA GLU A 10 -15.06 29.43 -6.93
C GLU A 10 -15.96 28.22 -7.25
N LEU A 11 -16.07 27.24 -6.36
CA LEU A 11 -17.00 26.11 -6.54
C LEU A 11 -18.47 26.54 -6.44
N GLU A 12 -18.77 27.57 -5.65
CA GLU A 12 -20.13 28.11 -5.48
C GLU A 12 -20.64 28.86 -6.73
N THR A 13 -19.72 29.32 -7.60
CA THR A 13 -20.08 30.07 -8.82
C THR A 13 -20.27 29.19 -10.05
N LEU A 14 -19.93 27.89 -9.96
CA LEU A 14 -20.04 26.95 -11.07
C LEU A 14 -21.48 26.55 -11.38
N SER A 15 -21.75 26.25 -12.64
CA SER A 15 -23.00 25.61 -13.04
C SER A 15 -23.08 24.16 -12.52
N PRO A 16 -24.28 23.57 -12.42
CA PRO A 16 -24.43 22.18 -11.96
C PRO A 16 -23.61 21.17 -12.76
N SER A 17 -23.51 21.34 -14.08
CA SER A 17 -22.74 20.43 -14.96
C SER A 17 -21.23 20.51 -14.71
N GLU A 18 -20.71 21.71 -14.49
CA GLU A 18 -19.30 21.92 -14.16
C GLU A 18 -18.97 21.37 -12.77
N LEU A 19 -19.90 21.54 -11.81
CA LEU A 19 -19.74 21.05 -10.46
C LEU A 19 -19.69 19.51 -10.40
N ILE A 20 -20.50 18.82 -11.22
CA ILE A 20 -20.42 17.37 -11.41
C ILE A 20 -19.03 16.96 -11.90
N THR A 21 -18.50 17.65 -12.90
CA THR A 21 -17.17 17.37 -13.46
C THR A 21 -16.07 17.50 -12.39
N VAL A 22 -16.12 18.57 -11.58
CA VAL A 22 -15.16 18.75 -10.48
C VAL A 22 -15.34 17.69 -9.39
N TYR A 23 -16.58 17.31 -9.09
CA TYR A 23 -16.86 16.25 -8.13
C TYR A 23 -16.27 14.90 -8.54
N GLU A 24 -16.42 14.50 -9.81
CA GLU A 24 -15.82 13.28 -10.36
C GLU A 24 -14.29 13.31 -10.28
N MET A 25 -13.68 14.48 -10.53
CA MET A 25 -12.25 14.68 -10.38
C MET A 25 -11.80 14.47 -8.92
N ILE A 26 -12.54 15.02 -7.95
CA ILE A 26 -12.25 14.84 -6.51
C ILE A 26 -12.37 13.36 -6.12
N LEU A 27 -13.40 12.65 -6.60
CA LEU A 27 -13.55 11.21 -6.36
C LEU A 27 -12.36 10.42 -6.92
N SER A 28 -11.92 10.77 -8.13
CA SER A 28 -10.78 10.14 -8.78
C SER A 28 -9.47 10.35 -8.01
N LEU A 29 -9.25 11.56 -7.46
CA LEU A 29 -8.09 11.85 -6.61
C LEU A 29 -8.13 11.01 -5.33
N LYS A 30 -9.25 11.00 -4.62
CA LYS A 30 -9.42 10.20 -3.39
C LYS A 30 -9.25 8.69 -3.63
N ALA A 31 -9.71 8.18 -4.78
CA ALA A 31 -9.53 6.78 -5.13
C ALA A 31 -8.06 6.42 -5.39
N ARG A 32 -7.26 7.33 -5.96
CA ARG A 32 -5.82 7.14 -6.13
C ARG A 32 -5.10 7.09 -4.79
N ASP A 33 -5.47 7.94 -3.85
CA ASP A 33 -4.88 7.97 -2.52
C ASP A 33 -5.18 6.67 -1.75
N ARG A 34 -6.43 6.18 -1.78
CA ARG A 34 -6.79 4.87 -1.21
C ARG A 34 -6.01 3.71 -1.83
N LYS A 35 -5.79 3.75 -3.15
CA LYS A 35 -4.97 2.72 -3.83
C LYS A 35 -3.50 2.80 -3.41
N ARG A 36 -2.96 3.99 -3.14
CA ARG A 36 -1.62 4.14 -2.57
C ARG A 36 -1.54 3.56 -1.17
N GLU A 37 -2.48 3.89 -0.28
CA GLU A 37 -2.56 3.33 1.07
C GLU A 37 -2.63 1.79 1.05
N SER A 38 -3.39 1.20 0.13
CA SER A 38 -3.49 -0.27 0.01
C SER A 38 -2.21 -0.96 -0.50
N ARG A 39 -1.27 -0.22 -1.09
CA ARG A 39 -0.01 -0.73 -1.66
C ARG A 39 1.19 -0.55 -0.73
N GLU A 40 1.01 0.02 0.46
CA GLU A 40 2.10 0.26 1.41
C GLU A 40 2.59 -1.00 2.14
N GLY A 41 1.88 -2.13 1.97
CA GLY A 41 2.34 -3.42 2.49
C GLY A 41 3.44 -4.04 1.64
N GLU A 42 4.60 -4.29 2.26
CA GLU A 42 5.62 -5.16 1.66
C GLU A 42 4.97 -6.53 1.31
N PRO A 43 5.14 -7.03 0.08
CA PRO A 43 4.68 -8.36 -0.32
C PRO A 43 5.04 -9.42 0.73
N ALA A 44 4.12 -10.34 1.00
CA ALA A 44 4.29 -11.34 2.06
C ALA A 44 5.61 -12.13 1.92
N TYR A 45 6.03 -12.44 0.69
CA TYR A 45 7.29 -13.14 0.42
C TYR A 45 8.54 -12.33 0.84
N LEU A 46 8.51 -11.01 0.71
CA LEU A 46 9.62 -10.14 1.14
C LEU A 46 9.68 -10.03 2.67
N ARG A 47 8.53 -9.99 3.34
CA ARG A 47 8.46 -10.06 4.81
C ARG A 47 9.06 -11.36 5.34
N VAL A 48 8.68 -12.49 4.74
CA VAL A 48 9.24 -13.81 5.09
C VAL A 48 10.75 -13.85 4.83
N ARG A 49 11.20 -13.35 3.68
CA ARG A 49 12.63 -13.29 3.34
C ARG A 49 13.44 -12.46 4.34
N LYS A 50 12.91 -11.32 4.80
CA LYS A 50 13.56 -10.50 5.83
C LYS A 50 13.64 -11.22 7.17
N ALA A 51 12.55 -11.85 7.60
CA ALA A 51 12.50 -12.59 8.87
C ALA A 51 13.51 -13.74 8.90
N LEU A 52 13.63 -14.47 7.78
CA LEU A 52 14.55 -15.60 7.66
C LEU A 52 16.01 -15.20 7.36
N LYS A 53 16.30 -13.92 7.10
CA LYS A 53 17.66 -13.46 6.76
C LYS A 53 18.70 -13.75 7.84
N GLN A 54 18.28 -13.79 9.11
CA GLN A 54 19.16 -14.06 10.25
C GLN A 54 19.28 -15.56 10.57
N CYS A 55 18.39 -16.40 10.03
CA CYS A 55 18.48 -17.85 10.15
C CYS A 55 19.66 -18.33 9.30
N LYS A 56 20.71 -18.81 9.98
CA LYS A 56 21.88 -19.43 9.35
C LYS A 56 21.71 -20.94 9.41
N GLY A 57 22.18 -21.63 8.37
CA GLY A 57 21.99 -23.07 8.22
C GLY A 57 20.82 -23.40 7.30
N SER A 58 20.72 -24.67 6.93
CA SER A 58 19.62 -25.17 6.12
C SER A 58 18.84 -26.18 6.93
N LEU A 59 17.53 -25.97 7.04
CA LEU A 59 16.62 -26.94 7.64
C LEU A 59 16.78 -28.33 7.01
N SER A 60 17.15 -28.40 5.72
CA SER A 60 17.42 -29.68 5.06
C SER A 60 18.62 -30.42 5.65
N GLU A 61 19.67 -29.70 6.03
CA GLU A 61 20.86 -30.28 6.65
C GLU A 61 20.58 -30.66 8.11
N ASP A 62 19.82 -29.84 8.83
CA ASP A 62 19.39 -30.15 10.20
C ASP A 62 18.53 -31.43 10.22
N ILE A 63 17.61 -31.59 9.24
CA ILE A 63 16.79 -32.80 9.10
C ILE A 63 17.66 -34.03 8.78
N LYS A 64 18.72 -33.90 7.98
CA LYS A 64 19.64 -35.00 7.67
C LYS A 64 20.44 -35.41 8.92
N LEU A 65 21.03 -34.44 9.62
CA LEU A 65 21.78 -34.67 10.86
C LEU A 65 20.92 -35.39 11.90
N GLN A 66 19.68 -34.94 12.12
CA GLN A 66 18.76 -35.60 13.04
C GLN A 66 18.34 -37.02 12.63
N ARG A 67 18.49 -37.40 11.35
CA ARG A 67 18.21 -38.77 10.89
C ARG A 67 19.42 -39.68 11.07
N GLU A 68 20.62 -39.15 10.86
CA GLU A 68 21.87 -39.90 11.05
C GLU A 68 22.11 -40.23 12.54
N ASP A 69 21.75 -39.34 13.46
CA ASP A 69 21.79 -39.58 14.92
C ASP A 69 20.79 -40.64 15.43
N ARG A 70 19.89 -41.16 14.57
CA ARG A 70 18.91 -42.20 14.92
C ARG A 70 19.33 -43.61 14.48
N ILE A 71 20.54 -43.77 13.94
CA ILE A 71 21.18 -45.05 13.59
C ILE A 71 22.27 -45.34 14.61
#